data_AF-A0A957Y413-F1
#
_entry.id   AF-A0A957Y413-F1
#
_cell.length_a   1.000
_cell.length_b   1.000
_cell.length_c   1.000
_cell.angle_alpha   90.00
_cell.angle_beta   90.00
_cell.angle_gamma   90.00
#
_symmetry.space_group_name_H-M   'P 1'
#
loop_
_entity.id
_entity.type
_entity.pdbx_description
1 polymer ?
#
loop_
_entity_poly.entity_id
_entity_poly.type
_entity_poly.pdbx_seq_one_letter_code
_entity_poly.pdbx_strand_id
1 'polypeptide(L)' 'VNMIIATGQNNLAMNRTVQQLARAYVNGDGLSEGVLNRIEHGIRLYDPCLSCSTHAVGQMPMHVQLRAPDGALVQEIIRD' A
#
# COMPACT_ATOMS: atom_id res chain seq x y z
N VAL A 1 -8.55 -20.64 17.28
CA VAL A 1 -7.45 -20.00 18.05
C VAL A 1 -7.40 -18.55 17.62
N ASN A 2 -7.37 -17.58 18.54
CA ASN A 2 -7.28 -16.16 18.19
C ASN A 2 -5.80 -15.74 18.24
N MET A 3 -5.24 -15.27 17.13
CA MET A 3 -3.82 -15.01 17.00
C MET A 3 -3.58 -13.54 16.64
N ILE A 4 -2.88 -12.83 17.51
CA ILE A 4 -2.51 -11.43 17.28
C ILE A 4 -1.07 -11.43 16.77
N ILE A 5 -0.91 -11.09 15.49
CA ILE A 5 0.38 -11.03 14.82
C ILE A 5 0.88 -9.59 14.81
N ALA A 6 2.17 -9.39 15.08
CA ALA A 6 2.81 -8.07 15.19
C ALA A 6 2.52 -7.14 13.99
N THR A 7 2.58 -7.65 12.76
CA THR A 7 2.26 -6.87 11.55
C THR A 7 0.82 -6.34 11.55
N GLY A 8 -0.13 -7.08 12.13
CA GLY A 8 -1.52 -6.62 12.27
C GLY A 8 -1.65 -5.38 13.16
N GLN A 9 -0.78 -5.23 14.17
CA GLN A 9 -0.74 -4.05 15.04
C GLN A 9 -0.19 -2.81 14.30
N ASN A 10 0.66 -3.02 13.30
CA ASN A 10 1.23 -1.95 12.48
C ASN A 10 0.32 -1.51 11.32
N ASN A 11 -0.83 -2.15 11.11
CA ASN A 11 -1.71 -1.86 9.97
C ASN A 11 -2.16 -0.40 9.93
N LEU A 12 -2.49 0.20 11.09
CA LEU A 12 -2.87 1.61 11.15
C LEU A 12 -1.70 2.55 10.75
N ALA A 13 -0.48 2.23 11.19
CA ALA A 13 0.71 3.01 10.85
C ALA A 13 1.01 2.91 9.35
N MET A 14 0.95 1.70 8.79
CA MET A 14 1.14 1.46 7.35
C MET A 14 0.14 2.27 6.51
N ASN A 15 -1.16 2.23 6.86
CA ASN A 15 -2.18 3.02 6.15
C ASN A 15 -1.92 4.53 6.21
N ARG A 16 -1.48 5.04 7.37
CA ARG A 16 -1.09 6.46 7.50
C ARG A 16 0.12 6.81 6.64
N THR A 17 1.12 5.94 6.57
CA THR A 17 2.30 6.13 5.71
C THR A 17 1.91 6.20 4.24
N VAL A 18 1.04 5.30 3.77
CA VAL A 18 0.51 5.37 2.39
C VAL A 18 -0.24 6.68 2.14
N GLN A 19 -1.09 7.12 3.08
CA GLN A 19 -1.79 8.39 2.96
C GLN A 19 -0.85 9.60 2.89
N GLN A 20 0.22 9.62 3.70
CA GLN A 20 1.22 10.68 3.69
C GLN A 20 1.98 10.72 2.37
N LEU A 21 2.40 9.56 1.85
CA LEU A 21 3.08 9.44 0.56
C LEU A 21 2.17 9.90 -0.60
N ALA A 22 0.89 9.50 -0.56
CA ALA A 22 -0.08 9.94 -1.56
C ALA A 22 -0.23 11.47 -1.57
N ARG A 23 -0.39 12.10 -0.40
CA ARG A 23 -0.51 13.57 -0.28
C ARG A 23 0.75 14.32 -0.73
N ALA A 24 1.92 13.74 -0.51
CA ALA A 24 3.19 14.39 -0.80
C ALA A 24 3.60 14.27 -2.29
N TYR A 25 3.21 13.19 -2.97
CA TYR A 25 3.76 12.84 -4.27
C TYR A 25 2.72 12.60 -5.38
N VAL A 26 1.42 12.56 -5.09
CA VAL A 26 0.36 12.43 -6.10
C VAL A 26 -0.18 13.82 -6.43
N ASN A 27 0.28 14.40 -7.53
CA ASN A 27 0.00 15.79 -7.92
C ASN A 27 -0.93 15.93 -9.15
N GLY A 28 -1.74 14.91 -9.46
CA GLY A 28 -2.72 14.95 -10.56
C GLY A 28 -2.23 14.45 -11.90
N ASP A 29 -0.92 14.35 -12.12
CA ASP A 29 -0.30 13.82 -13.37
C ASP A 29 -0.29 12.28 -13.45
N GLY A 30 -1.10 11.60 -12.65
CA GLY A 30 -1.14 10.14 -12.54
C GLY A 30 -0.13 9.54 -11.57
N LEU A 31 -0.07 8.21 -11.55
CA LEU A 31 0.84 7.40 -10.72
C LEU A 31 2.15 7.17 -11.47
N SER A 32 3.21 7.88 -11.09
CA SER A 32 4.54 7.65 -11.62
C SER A 32 5.24 6.45 -10.96
N GLU A 33 6.21 5.85 -11.65
CA GLU A 33 7.02 4.76 -11.09
C GLU A 33 7.70 5.15 -9.77
N GLY A 34 8.17 6.40 -9.66
CA GLY A 34 8.77 6.94 -8.44
C GLY A 34 7.79 6.95 -7.25
N VAL A 35 6.51 7.24 -7.49
CA VAL A 35 5.47 7.18 -6.44
C VAL A 35 5.22 5.74 -6.01
N LEU A 36 5.09 4.82 -6.97
CA LEU A 36 4.87 3.39 -6.68
C LEU A 36 6.03 2.80 -5.87
N ASN A 37 7.27 3.08 -6.27
CA ASN A 37 8.46 2.62 -5.56
C ASN A 37 8.53 3.21 -4.14
N ARG A 38 8.06 4.45 -3.93
CA ARG A 38 7.96 5.05 -2.59
C ARG A 38 6.91 4.40 -1.71
N ILE A 39 5.73 4.10 -2.26
CA ILE A 39 4.67 3.37 -1.55
C ILE A 39 5.20 2.01 -1.11
N GLU A 40 5.85 1.28 -2.01
CA GLU A 40 6.44 -0.03 -1.72
C GLU A 40 7.51 0.06 -0.62
N HIS A 41 8.41 1.02 -0.75
CA HIS A 41 9.46 1.26 0.23
C HIS A 41 8.89 1.63 1.60
N GLY A 42 7.86 2.48 1.64
CA GLY A 42 7.17 2.87 2.87
C GLY A 42 6.55 1.70 3.62
N ILE A 43 6.01 0.71 2.90
CA ILE A 43 5.48 -0.53 3.48
C ILE A 43 6.62 -1.46 3.92
N ARG A 44 7.66 -1.65 3.10
CA ARG A 44 8.82 -2.50 3.42
C ARG A 44 9.59 -2.06 4.67
N LEU A 45 9.57 -0.77 5.01
CA LEU A 45 10.19 -0.25 6.24
C LEU A 45 9.56 -0.80 7.53
N TYR A 46 8.34 -1.33 7.46
CA TYR A 46 7.69 -1.99 8.60
C TYR A 46 8.02 -3.49 8.71
N ASP A 47 8.85 -4.01 7.80
CA ASP A 47 9.12 -5.44 7.62
C ASP A 47 7.85 -6.31 7.77
N PRO A 48 6.81 -6.03 6.97
CA PRO A 48 5.52 -6.68 7.19
C PRO A 48 5.60 -8.12 6.73
N CYS A 49 5.60 -9.07 7.66
CA CYS A 49 5.30 -10.46 7.31
C CYS A 49 3.79 -10.59 7.03
N LEU A 50 3.37 -10.17 5.84
CA LEU A 50 1.97 -10.27 5.42
C LEU A 50 1.52 -11.73 5.40
N SER A 51 2.35 -12.65 4.92
CA SER A 51 2.11 -14.10 4.98
C SER A 51 1.81 -14.61 6.38
N CYS A 52 2.50 -14.08 7.40
CA CYS A 52 2.28 -14.47 8.80
C CYS A 52 0.98 -13.86 9.35
N SER A 53 0.63 -12.65 8.92
CA SER A 53 -0.50 -11.88 9.47
C SER A 53 -1.84 -12.12 8.79
N THR A 54 -1.85 -12.49 7.51
CA THR A 54 -3.05 -12.76 6.72
C THR A 54 -3.18 -14.23 6.34
N HIS A 55 -2.18 -15.05 6.67
CA HIS A 55 -2.05 -16.44 6.22
C HIS A 55 -1.98 -16.59 4.69
N ALA A 56 -1.64 -15.53 3.95
CA ALA A 56 -1.47 -15.55 2.49
C ALA A 56 0.00 -15.76 2.10
N VAL A 57 0.36 -16.97 1.68
CA VAL A 57 1.75 -17.33 1.39
C VAL A 57 2.26 -16.68 0.10
N GLY A 58 3.32 -15.87 0.22
CA GLY A 58 4.35 -15.77 -0.82
C GLY A 58 4.25 -14.65 -1.85
N GLN A 59 3.24 -13.78 -1.78
CA GLN A 59 3.15 -12.62 -2.67
C GLN A 59 2.76 -11.35 -1.90
N MET A 60 3.33 -10.22 -2.31
CA MET A 60 2.90 -8.88 -1.88
C MET A 60 2.41 -8.10 -3.11
N PRO A 61 1.31 -8.55 -3.74
CA PRO A 61 0.83 -7.89 -4.94
C PRO A 61 0.43 -6.47 -4.58
N MET A 62 0.97 -5.49 -5.30
CA MET A 62 0.62 -4.10 -5.14
C MET A 62 -0.48 -3.76 -6.14
N HIS A 63 -1.68 -3.52 -5.61
CA HIS A 63 -2.81 -3.02 -6.39
C HIS A 63 -3.08 -1.56 -6.00
N VAL A 64 -2.87 -0.63 -6.95
CA VAL A 64 -3.07 0.80 -6.74
C VAL A 64 -4.13 1.31 -7.70
N GLN A 65 -5.15 1.96 -7.17
CA GLN A 65 -6.20 2.64 -7.93
C GLN A 65 -6.16 4.14 -7.63
N LEU A 66 -6.00 4.95 -8.68
CA LEU A 66 -6.20 6.40 -8.63
C LEU A 66 -7.63 6.73 -9.01
N ARG A 67 -8.35 7.40 -8.13
CA ARG A 67 -9.74 7.82 -8.35
C ARG A 67 -9.86 9.33 -8.35
N ALA A 68 -10.65 9.86 -9.26
CA ALA A 68 -11.02 11.27 -9.31
C ALA A 68 -11.98 11.63 -8.16
N PRO A 69 -12.18 12.93 -7.85
CA PRO A 69 -13.07 13.36 -6.77
C PRO A 69 -14.53 12.87 -6.90
N ASP A 70 -14.97 12.59 -8.12
CA ASP A 70 -16.29 12.01 -8.44
C ASP A 70 -16.34 10.47 -8.27
N GLY A 71 -15.21 9.85 -7.92
CA GLY A 71 -15.06 8.40 -7.76
C GLY A 71 -14.67 7.64 -9.04
N ALA A 72 -14.58 8.32 -10.19
CA ALA A 72 -14.19 7.70 -11.45
C ALA A 72 -12.76 7.15 -11.36
N LEU A 73 -12.53 5.96 -11.91
CA LEU A 73 -11.19 5.36 -11.97
C LEU A 73 -10.37 6.07 -13.05
N VAL A 74 -9.32 6.76 -12.62
CA VAL A 74 -8.40 7.49 -13.52
C VAL A 74 -7.29 6.57 -13.99
N GLN A 75 -6.76 5.76 -13.07
CA GLN A 75 -5.65 4.85 -13.36
C GLN A 75 -5.67 3.66 -12.40
N GLU A 76 -5.25 2.51 -12.89
CA GLU A 76 -5.10 1.28 -12.11
C GLU A 76 -3.79 0.60 -12.47
N ILE A 77 -3.04 0.16 -11.46
CA ILE A 77 -1.77 -0.52 -11.61
C ILE A 77 -1.77 -1.74 -10.69
N ILE A 78 -1.43 -2.90 -11.25
CA ILE A 78 -1.27 -4.16 -10.53
C ILE A 78 0.17 -4.63 -10.77
N ARG A 79 0.91 -4.86 -9.69
CA ARG A 79 2.24 -5.49 -9.69
C ARG A 79 2.19 -6.76 -8.85
N ASP A 80 2.75 -7.84 -9.38
CA ASP A 80 2.84 -9.15 -8.72
C ASP A 80 3.94 -9.22 -7.65
#